data_AF-A0A376ZT68-F1
#
_entry.id   AF-A0A376ZT68-F1
#
_cell.length_a   1.000
_cell.length_b   1.000
_cell.length_c   1.000
_cell.angle_alpha   90.00
_cell.angle_beta   90.00
_cell.angle_gamma   90.00
#
_symmetry.space_group_name_H-M   'P 1'
#
loop_
_entity.id
_entity.type
_entity.pdbx_description
1 polymer ?
#
loop_
_entity_poly.entity_id
_entity_poly.type
_entity_poly.pdbx_seq_one_letter_code
_entity_poly.pdbx_strand_id
1 'polypeptide(L)' 'MLNQELELSLNMAFARAREHRHEFMTVEHLLLALLSNPSAREALEACSVDLVALRQELESLY' A
#
# COMPACT_ATOMS: atom_id res chain seq x y z
N MET A 1 -14.04 13.76 2.78
CA MET A 1 -13.82 12.88 3.94
C MET A 1 -13.31 11.56 3.40
N LEU A 2 -12.27 10.98 4.00
CA LEU A 2 -11.77 9.67 3.58
C LEU A 2 -12.78 8.60 3.99
N ASN A 3 -12.93 7.54 3.19
CA ASN A 3 -13.72 6.40 3.63
C ASN A 3 -12.92 5.57 4.66
N GLN A 4 -13.63 4.74 5.42
CA GLN A 4 -13.03 3.93 6.49
C GLN A 4 -11.94 2.98 5.97
N GLU A 5 -12.12 2.43 4.76
CA GLU A 5 -11.14 1.53 4.15
C GLU A 5 -9.82 2.23 3.81
N LEU A 6 -9.90 3.46 3.31
CA LEU A 6 -8.72 4.27 3.00
C LEU A 6 -8.01 4.74 4.27
N GLU A 7 -8.76 5.12 5.32
CA GLU A 7 -8.17 5.40 6.64
C GLU A 7 -7.42 4.19 7.21
N LEU A 8 -8.00 2.99 7.12
CA LEU A 8 -7.32 1.76 7.55
C LEU A 8 -6.02 1.53 6.76
N SER A 9 -6.07 1.71 5.44
CA SER A 9 -4.92 1.53 4.56
C SER A 9 -3.79 2.51 4.90
N LEU A 10 -4.13 3.78 5.18
CA LEU A 10 -3.18 4.79 5.62
C LEU A 10 -2.56 4.46 6.97
N ASN A 11 -3.37 4.02 7.94
CA ASN A 11 -2.87 3.62 9.25
C ASN A 11 -1.90 2.43 9.14
N MET A 12 -2.18 1.46 8.27
CA MET A 12 -1.26 0.35 7.99
C MET A 12 0.06 0.82 7.37
N ALA A 13 0.01 1.73 6.38
CA ALA A 13 1.20 2.31 5.76
C ALA A 13 2.09 3.02 6.79
N PHE A 14 1.49 3.84 7.67
CA PHE A 14 2.19 4.53 8.75
C PHE A 14 2.78 3.56 9.78
N ALA A 15 2.01 2.56 10.21
CA ALA A 15 2.49 1.56 11.16
C ALA A 15 3.71 0.82 10.61
N ARG A 16 3.66 0.39 9.34
CA ARG A 16 4.76 -0.33 8.70
C ARG A 16 6.03 0.53 8.56
N ALA A 17 5.89 1.79 8.12
CA ALA A 17 7.02 2.72 8.04
C ALA A 17 7.68 2.94 9.41
N ARG A 18 6.86 3.06 10.47
CA ARG A 18 7.34 3.22 11.84
C ARG A 18 8.02 1.96 12.40
N GLU A 19 7.47 0.78 12.12
CA GLU A 19 8.06 -0.51 12.52
C GLU A 19 9.46 -0.69 11.93
N HIS A 20 9.66 -0.28 10.67
CA HIS A 20 10.96 -0.32 9.99
C HIS A 20 11.83 0.91 10.28
N ARG A 21 11.35 1.82 11.15
CA ARG A 21 12.04 3.06 11.54
C ARG A 21 12.40 3.96 10.35
N HIS A 22 11.56 3.94 9.31
CA HIS A 22 11.73 4.86 8.20
C HIS A 22 11.45 6.28 8.68
N GLU A 23 12.32 7.20 8.28
CA GLU A 23 12.20 8.62 8.64
C GLU A 23 10.94 9.25 8.04
N PHE A 24 10.52 8.75 6.88
CA PHE A 24 9.37 9.25 6.15
C PHE A 24 8.45 8.10 5.71
N MET A 25 7.14 8.38 5.70
CA MET A 25 6.20 7.60 4.90
C MET A 25 6.19 8.17 3.49
N THR A 26 6.44 7.32 2.50
CA THR A 26 6.48 7.69 1.09
C THR A 26 5.23 7.23 0.34
N VAL A 27 5.10 7.60 -0.94
CA VAL A 27 3.97 7.16 -1.78
C VAL A 27 4.04 5.66 -2.07
N GLU A 28 5.23 5.07 -2.05
CA GLU A 28 5.45 3.64 -2.23
C GLU A 28 4.90 2.84 -1.04
N HIS A 29 4.94 3.39 0.18
CA HIS A 29 4.31 2.76 1.36
C HIS A 29 2.79 2.75 1.23
N LEU A 30 2.26 3.88 0.77
CA LEU A 30 0.83 4.02 0.51
C LEU A 30 0.39 3.04 -0.58
N LEU A 31 1.13 2.96 -1.69
CA LEU A 31 0.83 2.02 -2.77
C LEU A 31 0.87 0.57 -2.28
N LEU A 32 1.87 0.20 -1.47
CA LEU A 32 1.96 -1.14 -0.88
C LEU A 32 0.75 -1.46 0.01
N ALA A 33 0.27 -0.51 0.82
CA ALA A 33 -0.94 -0.68 1.62
C ALA A 33 -2.20 -0.80 0.74
N LEU A 34 -2.28 -0.03 -0.35
CA LEU A 34 -3.40 -0.05 -1.29
C LEU A 34 -3.50 -1.39 -2.05
N LEU A 35 -2.42 -2.17 -2.18
CA LEU A 35 -2.52 -3.53 -2.73
C LEU A 35 -3.45 -4.46 -1.91
N SER A 36 -3.71 -4.11 -0.65
CA SER A 36 -4.64 -4.84 0.23
C SER A 36 -5.98 -4.13 0.42
N ASN A 37 -6.14 -2.92 -0.13
CA ASN A 37 -7.39 -2.17 -0.10
C ASN A 37 -8.37 -2.75 -1.15
N PRO A 38 -9.61 -3.15 -0.79
CA PRO A 38 -10.52 -3.82 -1.72
C PRO A 38 -10.77 -3.03 -3.02
N SER A 39 -11.07 -1.73 -2.91
CA SER A 39 -11.37 -0.89 -4.06
C SER A 39 -10.15 -0.66 -4.96
N ALA A 40 -8.98 -0.39 -4.38
CA ALA A 40 -7.76 -0.24 -5.17
C ALA A 40 -7.32 -1.56 -5.81
N ARG A 41 -7.46 -2.68 -5.08
CA ARG A 41 -7.12 -4.01 -5.60
C ARG A 41 -8.00 -4.38 -6.79
N GLU A 42 -9.32 -4.14 -6.70
CA GLU A 42 -10.25 -4.37 -7.81
C GLU A 42 -9.84 -3.58 -9.06
N ALA A 43 -9.46 -2.31 -8.90
CA ALA A 43 -8.99 -1.48 -10.01
C ALA A 43 -7.68 -2.00 -10.64
N LEU A 44 -6.73 -2.49 -9.82
CA LEU A 44 -5.47 -3.05 -10.29
C LEU A 44 -5.66 -4.41 -10.99
N GLU A 45 -6.54 -5.26 -10.44
CA GLU A 45 -6.94 -6.54 -11.05
C GLU A 45 -7.62 -6.31 -12.42
N ALA A 46 -8.49 -5.30 -12.52
CA ALA A 46 -9.11 -4.90 -13.79
C ALA A 46 -8.09 -4.42 -14.84
N CYS A 47 -6.97 -3.85 -14.39
CA CYS A 47 -5.83 -3.47 -15.23
C CYS A 47 -4.86 -4.62 -15.53
N SER A 48 -5.17 -5.86 -15.12
CA SER A 48 -4.31 -7.04 -15.29
C SER A 48 -2.91 -6.88 -14.66
N VAL A 49 -2.82 -6.13 -13.56
CA VAL A 49 -1.57 -5.95 -12.82
C VAL A 49 -1.20 -7.23 -12.07
N ASP A 50 0.05 -7.67 -12.18
CA ASP A 50 0.59 -8.72 -11.31
C ASP A 50 0.85 -8.15 -9.92
N LEU A 51 -0.12 -8.32 -9.03
CA LEU A 51 -0.06 -7.84 -7.65
C LEU A 51 1.05 -8.49 -6.82
N VAL A 52 1.47 -9.71 -7.17
CA VAL A 52 2.54 -10.41 -6.46
C VAL A 52 3.89 -9.80 -6.84
N ALA A 53 4.15 -9.63 -8.14
CA ALA A 53 5.35 -8.97 -8.63
C ALA A 53 5.45 -7.52 -8.12
N LEU A 54 4.36 -6.75 -8.25
CA LEU A 54 4.32 -5.35 -7.78
C LEU A 54 4.58 -5.23 -6.27
N ARG A 55 4.04 -6.15 -5.47
CA ARG A 55 4.33 -6.18 -4.03
C ARG A 55 5.80 -6.41 -3.76
N GLN A 56 6.41 -7.39 -4.41
CA GLN A 56 7.83 -7.71 -4.25
C GLN A 56 8.73 -6.53 -4.64
N GLU A 57 8.40 -5.86 -5.75
CA GLU A 57 9.12 -4.67 -6.19
C GLU A 57 9.03 -3.55 -5.15
N LEU A 58 7.83 -3.24 -4.64
CA LEU A 58 7.64 -2.21 -3.62
C LEU A 58 8.32 -2.55 -2.30
N GLU A 59 8.27 -3.81 -1.87
CA GLU A 59 8.93 -4.26 -0.63
C GLU A 59 10.46 -4.22 -0.76
N SER A 60 11.02 -4.36 -1.96
CA SER A 60 12.47 -4.27 -2.20
C SER A 60 13.05 -2.85 -2.10
N LEU A 61 12.19 -1.82 -2.05
CA LEU A 61 12.59 -0.42 -1.91
C LEU A 61 12.97 -0.05 -0.46
N TYR A 62 12.84 -0.99 0.48
CA TYR A 62 13.03 -0.83 1.92
C TYR A 62 13.88 -1.96 2.49
#